data_AF-A0A6I7P522-F1
#
_entry.id   AF-A0A6I7P522-F1
#
_cell.length_a   1.000
_cell.length_b   1.000
_cell.length_c   1.000
_cell.angle_alpha   90.00
_cell.angle_beta   90.00
_cell.angle_gamma   90.00
#
_symmetry.space_group_name_H-M   'P 1'
#
loop_
_entity.id
_entity.type
_entity.pdbx_description
1 polymer ?
#
loop_
_entity_poly.entity_id
_entity_poly.type
_entity_poly.pdbx_seq_one_letter_code
_entity_poly.pdbx_strand_id
1 'polypeptide(L)'
;MRSDAPAPASASAIDVAADPLGALRAGDHDRFLQVLMADSAHRPALLALFLLNLELARIPDAVREPMAGLIRLQWWRDALAADTIDQRHPVLSFLAATDLSARLDRAALGALIDARERELDASPLTRLDQLEAYAASTAGALNQAAARIIEAEPRLVRAAGTVGTAYGLLGILRALPFVVRRTTGAFASPPQDGAPIPPELRPLVETAAARAEDLLTASRHGHGRRAAPVLIQALLARQDLTRLRRYGFDLADARLQSRPPWTLARCLLARTIGRY
;
A
#
# COMPACT_ATOMS: atom_id res chain seq x y z
N MET A 1 17.01 -1.49 29.60
CA MET A 1 16.10 -2.65 29.51
C MET A 1 15.92 -2.97 28.03
N ARG A 2 16.49 -4.08 27.53
CA ARG A 2 16.13 -4.59 26.20
C ARG A 2 14.70 -5.13 26.31
N SER A 3 13.81 -4.64 25.44
CA SER A 3 12.46 -5.19 25.32
C SER A 3 12.59 -6.58 24.70
N ASP A 4 12.51 -7.64 25.52
CA ASP A 4 12.48 -9.05 25.08
C ASP A 4 11.10 -9.44 24.50
N ALA A 5 10.43 -8.51 23.81
CA ALA A 5 9.21 -8.84 23.10
C ALA A 5 9.55 -9.79 21.93
N PRO A 6 8.94 -10.99 21.84
CA PRO A 6 9.21 -11.91 20.74
C PRO A 6 8.81 -11.27 19.42
N ALA A 7 9.63 -11.48 18.38
CA ALA A 7 9.34 -11.01 17.03
C ALA A 7 7.94 -11.51 16.60
N PRO A 8 7.12 -10.67 15.94
CA PRO A 8 5.80 -11.09 15.48
C PRO A 8 5.96 -12.29 14.53
N ALA A 9 5.17 -13.35 14.75
CA ALA A 9 5.17 -14.51 13.88
C ALA A 9 4.71 -14.09 12.46
N SER A 10 5.52 -14.39 11.44
CA SER A 10 5.18 -14.12 10.04
C SER A 10 4.04 -15.04 9.60
N ALA A 11 2.81 -14.52 9.56
CA ALA A 11 1.60 -15.29 9.22
C ALA A 11 1.39 -15.48 7.70
N SER A 12 2.45 -15.47 6.88
CA SER A 12 2.34 -15.69 5.44
C SER A 12 2.24 -17.19 5.14
N ALA A 13 1.25 -17.60 4.34
CA ALA A 13 1.17 -18.98 3.82
C ALA A 13 2.36 -19.35 2.91
N ILE A 14 3.11 -18.35 2.43
CA ILE A 14 4.34 -18.49 1.65
C ILE A 14 5.50 -18.00 2.51
N ASP A 15 6.51 -18.84 2.71
CA ASP A 15 7.72 -18.48 3.46
C ASP A 15 8.45 -17.31 2.78
N VAL A 16 8.46 -16.16 3.45
CA VAL A 16 9.08 -14.92 2.97
C VAL A 16 10.58 -15.10 2.77
N ALA A 17 11.24 -15.97 3.54
CA ALA A 17 12.66 -16.27 3.38
C ALA A 17 12.93 -17.08 2.10
N ALA A 18 12.05 -18.03 1.79
CA ALA A 18 12.21 -18.94 0.65
C ALA A 18 11.75 -18.33 -0.68
N ASP A 19 10.61 -17.62 -0.69
CA ASP A 19 10.05 -16.99 -1.89
C ASP A 19 9.49 -15.58 -1.61
N PRO A 20 10.37 -14.57 -1.46
CA PRO A 20 9.94 -13.20 -1.15
C PRO A 20 9.09 -12.57 -2.26
N LEU A 21 9.34 -12.92 -3.53
CA LEU A 21 8.54 -12.41 -4.66
C LEU A 21 7.17 -13.07 -4.71
N GLY A 22 7.06 -14.36 -4.43
CA GLY A 22 5.79 -15.07 -4.29
C GLY A 22 4.98 -14.56 -3.12
N ALA A 23 5.63 -14.33 -1.97
CA ALA A 23 4.99 -13.72 -0.80
C ALA A 23 4.42 -12.33 -1.12
N LEU A 24 5.19 -11.48 -1.81
CA LEU A 24 4.70 -10.17 -2.25
C LEU A 24 3.61 -10.30 -3.30
N ARG A 25 3.73 -11.19 -4.28
CA ARG A 25 2.70 -11.42 -5.31
C ARG A 25 1.36 -11.84 -4.71
N ALA A 26 1.38 -12.67 -3.67
CA ALA A 26 0.19 -13.14 -2.98
C ALA A 26 -0.39 -12.09 -2.02
N GLY A 27 0.46 -11.33 -1.35
CA GLY A 27 0.04 -10.33 -0.35
C GLY A 27 -0.30 -8.94 -0.92
N ASP A 28 0.40 -8.50 -1.96
CA ASP A 28 0.21 -7.22 -2.62
C ASP A 28 0.68 -7.29 -4.10
N HIS A 29 -0.24 -7.75 -4.96
CA HIS A 29 0.03 -7.93 -6.38
C HIS A 29 0.43 -6.62 -7.09
N ASP A 30 -0.14 -5.49 -6.68
CA ASP A 30 0.11 -4.20 -7.33
C ASP A 30 1.53 -3.70 -7.00
N ARG A 31 2.03 -3.95 -5.79
CA ARG A 31 3.43 -3.71 -5.41
C ARG A 31 4.39 -4.71 -6.04
N PHE A 32 3.96 -5.96 -6.21
CA PHE A 32 4.70 -6.92 -7.03
C PHE A 32 4.91 -6.40 -8.46
N LEU A 33 3.89 -5.80 -9.08
CA LEU A 33 4.03 -5.16 -10.39
C LEU A 33 5.03 -4.00 -10.37
N GLN A 34 5.09 -3.19 -9.29
CA GLN A 34 6.10 -2.14 -9.17
C GLN A 34 7.52 -2.71 -9.21
N VAL A 35 7.78 -3.80 -8.48
CA VAL A 35 9.10 -4.47 -8.48
C VAL A 35 9.42 -4.99 -9.89
N LEU A 36 8.47 -5.61 -10.58
CA LEU A 36 8.68 -6.06 -11.97
C LEU A 36 8.98 -4.90 -12.92
N MET A 37 8.33 -3.76 -12.72
CA MET A 37 8.55 -2.55 -13.50
C MET A 37 9.82 -1.80 -13.12
N ALA A 38 10.62 -2.25 -12.14
CA ALA A 38 11.90 -1.65 -11.77
C ALA A 38 13.08 -2.25 -12.53
N ASP A 39 14.12 -1.43 -12.69
CA ASP A 39 15.42 -1.89 -13.19
C ASP A 39 16.08 -2.79 -12.16
N SER A 40 16.89 -3.75 -12.62
CA SER A 40 17.49 -4.80 -11.77
C SER A 40 18.23 -4.24 -10.55
N ALA A 41 18.87 -3.08 -10.69
CA ALA A 41 19.58 -2.39 -9.61
C ALA A 41 18.68 -1.93 -8.45
N HIS A 42 17.39 -1.69 -8.69
CA HIS A 42 16.45 -1.17 -7.68
C HIS A 42 15.50 -2.25 -7.15
N ARG A 43 15.35 -3.38 -7.85
CA ARG A 43 14.42 -4.46 -7.48
C ARG A 43 14.63 -4.98 -6.06
N PRO A 44 15.86 -5.26 -5.58
CA PRO A 44 16.05 -5.78 -4.22
C PRO A 44 15.55 -4.82 -3.14
N ALA A 45 15.91 -3.53 -3.25
CA ALA A 45 15.51 -2.51 -2.29
C ALA A 45 14.00 -2.25 -2.29
N LEU A 46 13.36 -2.21 -3.47
CA LEU A 46 11.91 -2.08 -3.58
C LEU A 46 11.18 -3.30 -3.01
N LEU A 47 11.70 -4.51 -3.25
CA LEU A 47 11.15 -5.74 -2.68
C LEU A 47 11.21 -5.70 -1.14
N ALA A 48 12.35 -5.33 -0.58
CA ALA A 48 12.52 -5.20 0.88
C ALA A 48 11.55 -4.17 1.48
N LEU A 49 11.42 -2.99 0.85
CA LEU A 49 10.47 -1.95 1.27
C LEU A 49 9.01 -2.44 1.26
N PHE A 50 8.60 -3.16 0.20
CA PHE A 50 7.22 -3.62 0.09
C PHE A 50 6.92 -4.82 0.98
N LEU A 51 7.89 -5.69 1.25
CA LEU A 51 7.75 -6.74 2.26
C LEU A 51 7.62 -6.16 3.67
N LEU A 52 8.40 -5.13 4.01
CA LEU A 52 8.22 -4.38 5.25
C LEU A 52 6.79 -3.82 5.35
N ASN A 53 6.33 -3.13 4.31
CA ASN A 53 4.96 -2.61 4.30
C ASN A 53 3.91 -3.74 4.44
N LEU A 54 4.14 -4.89 3.81
CA LEU A 54 3.22 -6.04 3.88
C LEU A 54 3.12 -6.59 5.32
N GLU A 55 4.25 -6.69 6.04
CA GLU A 55 4.24 -7.08 7.46
C GLU A 55 3.54 -6.02 8.32
N LEU A 56 3.88 -4.74 8.14
CA LEU A 56 3.29 -3.64 8.90
C LEU A 56 1.77 -3.54 8.72
N ALA A 57 1.29 -3.67 7.48
CA ALA A 57 -0.14 -3.59 7.16
C ALA A 57 -0.95 -4.79 7.68
N ARG A 58 -0.31 -5.91 8.03
CA ARG A 58 -0.99 -7.09 8.61
C ARG A 58 -1.17 -6.99 10.12
N ILE A 59 -0.40 -6.14 10.80
CA ILE A 59 -0.41 -6.05 12.26
C ILE A 59 -1.83 -5.78 12.80
N PRO A 60 -2.60 -4.81 12.28
CA PRO A 60 -3.95 -4.52 12.79
C PRO A 60 -4.92 -5.69 12.65
N ASP A 61 -4.85 -6.43 11.54
CA ASP A 61 -5.72 -7.61 11.32
C ASP A 61 -5.26 -8.84 12.13
N ALA A 62 -4.00 -8.88 12.60
CA ALA A 62 -3.41 -9.99 13.33
C ALA A 62 -3.49 -9.87 14.87
N VAL A 63 -4.14 -8.82 15.39
CA VAL A 63 -4.32 -8.58 16.83
C VAL A 63 -5.79 -8.38 17.17
N ARG A 64 -6.18 -8.78 18.38
CA ARG A 64 -7.53 -8.50 18.92
C ARG A 64 -7.58 -7.25 19.78
N GLU A 65 -6.49 -6.95 20.47
CA GLU A 65 -6.36 -5.82 21.37
C GLU A 65 -5.45 -4.76 20.75
N PRO A 66 -5.87 -3.48 20.67
CA PRO A 66 -5.06 -2.40 20.11
C PRO A 66 -3.66 -2.32 20.72
N MET A 67 -3.54 -2.56 22.03
CA MET A 67 -2.26 -2.54 22.74
C MET A 67 -1.27 -3.57 22.21
N ALA A 68 -1.73 -4.78 21.85
CA ALA A 68 -0.87 -5.80 21.25
C ALA A 68 -0.34 -5.37 19.88
N GLY A 69 -1.15 -4.61 19.11
CA GLY A 69 -0.73 -4.00 17.86
C GLY A 69 0.36 -2.94 18.08
N LEU A 70 0.17 -2.06 19.06
CA LEU A 70 1.13 -1.02 19.41
C LEU A 70 2.48 -1.61 19.85
N ILE A 71 2.47 -2.68 20.65
CA ILE A 71 3.70 -3.39 21.04
C ILE A 71 4.44 -3.94 19.82
N ARG A 72 3.73 -4.53 18.85
CA ARG A 72 4.33 -5.03 17.60
C ARG A 72 4.90 -3.92 16.73
N LEU A 73 4.18 -2.81 16.59
CA LEU A 73 4.68 -1.63 15.85
C LEU A 73 5.90 -1.04 16.55
N GLN A 74 5.91 -0.98 17.88
CA GLN A 74 7.07 -0.54 18.64
C GLN A 74 8.27 -1.46 18.45
N TRP A 75 8.08 -2.78 18.45
CA TRP A 75 9.15 -3.73 18.13
C TRP A 75 9.77 -3.44 16.76
N TRP A 76 8.95 -3.13 15.75
CA TRP A 76 9.45 -2.76 14.42
C TRP A 76 10.26 -1.46 14.45
N ARG A 77 9.84 -0.45 15.23
CA ARG A 77 10.64 0.77 15.41
C ARG A 77 12.00 0.47 16.02
N ASP A 78 12.01 -0.33 17.09
CA ASP A 78 13.23 -0.69 17.80
C ASP A 78 14.16 -1.51 16.89
N ALA A 79 13.62 -2.44 16.12
CA ALA A 79 14.38 -3.29 15.18
C ALA A 79 15.00 -2.50 14.03
N LEU A 80 14.28 -1.52 13.46
CA LEU A 80 14.81 -0.63 12.42
C LEU A 80 15.76 0.43 12.98
N ALA A 81 15.68 0.69 14.29
CA ALA A 81 16.55 1.63 14.98
C ALA A 81 17.81 1.00 15.58
N ALA A 82 17.91 -0.33 15.63
CA ALA A 82 19.06 -1.02 16.16
C ALA A 82 20.35 -0.68 15.38
N ASP A 83 21.48 -0.58 16.09
CA ASP A 83 22.79 -0.40 15.47
C ASP A 83 23.17 -1.60 14.57
N THR A 84 22.69 -2.79 14.95
CA THR A 84 22.85 -4.03 14.19
C THR A 84 21.47 -4.62 13.89
N ILE A 85 21.14 -4.74 12.60
CA ILE A 85 19.88 -5.33 12.15
C ILE A 85 19.85 -6.84 12.44
N ASP A 86 18.78 -7.34 13.06
CA ASP A 86 18.60 -8.77 13.32
C ASP A 86 18.24 -9.54 12.03
N GLN A 87 19.25 -10.12 11.40
CA GLN A 87 19.10 -10.86 10.14
C GLN A 87 18.39 -12.21 10.28
N ARG A 88 18.01 -12.63 11.50
CA ARG A 88 17.18 -13.83 11.68
C ARG A 88 15.74 -13.61 11.23
N HIS A 89 15.27 -12.35 11.22
CA HIS A 89 13.97 -12.01 10.67
C HIS A 89 14.08 -11.81 9.14
N PRO A 90 13.30 -12.54 8.31
CA PRO A 90 13.48 -12.52 6.85
C PRO A 90 13.40 -11.13 6.22
N VAL A 91 12.45 -10.30 6.65
CA VAL A 91 12.33 -8.93 6.11
C VAL A 91 13.51 -8.06 6.53
N LEU A 92 14.01 -8.20 7.77
CA LEU A 92 15.14 -7.43 8.25
C LEU A 92 16.43 -7.83 7.53
N SER A 93 16.60 -9.11 7.17
CA SER A 93 17.75 -9.55 6.37
C SER A 93 17.74 -8.96 4.95
N PHE A 94 16.57 -8.86 4.30
CA PHE A 94 16.45 -8.17 3.00
C PHE A 94 16.74 -6.67 3.12
N LEU A 95 16.30 -6.03 4.21
CA LEU A 95 16.61 -4.62 4.47
C LEU A 95 18.12 -4.39 4.68
N ALA A 96 18.77 -5.24 5.46
CA ALA A 96 20.21 -5.20 5.69
C ALA A 96 21.02 -5.43 4.39
N ALA A 97 20.59 -6.38 3.56
CA ALA A 97 21.27 -6.72 2.30
C ALA A 97 21.18 -5.62 1.22
N THR A 98 20.24 -4.69 1.35
CA THR A 98 19.97 -3.65 0.32
C THR A 98 20.45 -2.27 0.70
N ASP A 99 21.06 -2.14 1.88
CA ASP A 99 21.45 -0.88 2.52
C ASP A 99 20.32 0.16 2.44
N LEU A 100 19.09 -0.31 2.73
CA LEU A 100 17.91 0.54 2.60
C LEU A 100 17.99 1.74 3.53
N SER A 101 18.66 1.61 4.68
CA SER A 101 18.96 2.67 5.64
C SER A 101 19.82 3.80 5.06
N ALA A 102 20.70 3.52 4.09
CA ALA A 102 21.44 4.59 3.41
C ALA A 102 20.58 5.28 2.34
N ARG A 103 19.59 4.59 1.78
CA ARG A 103 18.69 5.11 0.73
C ARG A 103 17.46 5.84 1.28
N LEU A 104 17.01 5.45 2.47
CA LEU A 104 15.87 5.99 3.19
C LEU A 104 16.33 6.34 4.59
N ASP A 105 16.15 7.59 4.99
CA ASP A 105 16.42 7.98 6.37
C ASP A 105 15.48 7.24 7.35
N ARG A 106 15.92 7.15 8.60
CA ARG A 106 15.18 6.47 9.67
C ARG A 106 13.80 7.10 9.91
N ALA A 107 13.67 8.41 9.67
CA ALA A 107 12.42 9.13 9.83
C ALA A 107 11.38 8.68 8.79
N ALA A 108 11.78 8.41 7.55
CA ALA A 108 10.90 7.93 6.50
C ALA A 108 10.37 6.52 6.80
N LEU A 109 11.22 5.63 7.34
CA LEU A 109 10.78 4.30 7.77
C LEU A 109 9.88 4.36 9.01
N GLY A 110 10.22 5.21 9.98
CA GLY A 110 9.38 5.46 11.16
C GLY A 110 8.00 5.96 10.79
N ALA A 111 7.90 6.91 9.86
CA ALA A 111 6.62 7.45 9.39
C ALA A 111 5.70 6.37 8.76
N LEU A 112 6.27 5.33 8.12
CA LEU A 112 5.47 4.21 7.61
C LEU A 112 4.88 3.35 8.73
N ILE A 113 5.57 3.24 9.86
CA ILE A 113 5.09 2.54 11.06
C ILE A 113 4.02 3.39 11.74
N ASP A 114 4.29 4.68 11.94
CA ASP A 114 3.38 5.62 12.59
C ASP A 114 2.03 5.67 11.88
N ALA A 115 2.03 5.62 10.55
CA ALA A 115 0.81 5.58 9.76
C ALA A 115 -0.10 4.37 10.07
N ARG A 116 0.46 3.25 10.57
CA ARG A 116 -0.30 2.04 10.95
C ARG A 116 -0.91 2.09 12.32
N GLU A 117 -0.44 2.96 13.20
CA GLU A 117 -1.08 3.15 14.51
C GLU A 117 -2.53 3.61 14.35
N ARG A 118 -2.85 4.37 13.29
CA ARG A 118 -4.21 4.82 13.03
C ARG A 118 -5.19 3.66 12.82
N GLU A 119 -4.72 2.53 12.29
CA GLU A 119 -5.55 1.34 12.06
C GLU A 119 -5.90 0.60 13.35
N LEU A 120 -5.17 0.88 14.45
CA LEU A 120 -5.45 0.33 15.78
C LEU A 120 -6.48 1.17 16.55
N ASP A 121 -6.77 2.40 16.08
CA ASP A 121 -7.83 3.25 16.60
C ASP A 121 -9.17 2.88 15.96
N ALA A 122 -10.14 2.53 16.81
CA ALA A 122 -11.49 2.13 16.41
C ALA A 122 -12.35 3.27 15.82
N SER A 123 -11.88 4.52 15.90
CA SER A 123 -12.60 5.68 15.38
C SER A 123 -12.72 5.60 13.85
N PRO A 124 -13.92 5.75 13.26
CA PRO A 124 -14.09 5.71 11.81
C PRO A 124 -13.53 6.99 11.14
N LEU A 125 -13.03 6.85 9.92
CA LEU A 125 -12.73 7.98 9.02
C LEU A 125 -14.01 8.31 8.24
N THR A 126 -14.63 9.45 8.52
CA THR A 126 -15.96 9.81 8.00
C THR A 126 -15.93 10.98 7.03
N ARG A 127 -14.78 11.63 6.85
CA ARG A 127 -14.62 12.81 6.01
C ARG A 127 -13.50 12.64 4.98
N LEU A 128 -13.64 13.33 3.84
CA LEU A 128 -12.67 13.27 2.75
C LEU A 128 -11.25 13.65 3.18
N ASP A 129 -11.09 14.72 3.96
CA ASP A 129 -9.79 15.18 4.44
C ASP A 129 -9.08 14.14 5.31
N GLN A 130 -9.85 13.42 6.15
CA GLN A 130 -9.34 12.32 6.95
C GLN A 130 -8.90 11.13 6.08
N LEU A 131 -9.71 10.75 5.08
CA LEU A 131 -9.38 9.69 4.14
C LEU A 131 -8.13 10.02 3.31
N GLU A 132 -8.03 11.27 2.83
CA GLU A 132 -6.87 11.73 2.05
C GLU A 132 -5.61 11.79 2.89
N ALA A 133 -5.68 12.32 4.12
CA ALA A 133 -4.56 12.33 5.05
C ALA A 133 -4.06 10.91 5.35
N TYR A 134 -4.97 9.97 5.58
CA TYR A 134 -4.63 8.57 5.79
C TYR A 134 -4.03 7.90 4.55
N ALA A 135 -4.59 8.14 3.36
CA ALA A 135 -4.03 7.64 2.11
C ALA A 135 -2.63 8.22 1.82
N ALA A 136 -2.41 9.49 2.19
CA ALA A 136 -1.13 10.17 2.04
C ALA A 136 -0.07 9.63 3.00
N SER A 137 -0.41 9.39 4.27
CA SER A 137 0.52 8.85 5.27
C SER A 137 0.85 7.38 5.05
N THR A 138 -0.02 6.62 4.39
CA THR A 138 0.20 5.19 4.08
C THR A 138 0.74 5.00 2.65
N ALA A 139 -0.15 4.84 1.66
CA ALA A 139 0.20 4.52 0.29
C ALA A 139 1.02 5.63 -0.39
N GLY A 140 0.74 6.90 -0.07
CA GLY A 140 1.49 8.07 -0.51
C GLY A 140 2.94 8.04 -0.04
N ALA A 141 3.16 8.01 1.28
CA ALA A 141 4.49 7.94 1.89
C ALA A 141 5.30 6.73 1.39
N LEU A 142 4.66 5.57 1.26
CA LEU A 142 5.30 4.37 0.71
C LEU A 142 5.75 4.55 -0.74
N ASN A 143 4.95 5.22 -1.57
CA ASN A 143 5.31 5.49 -2.96
C ASN A 143 6.41 6.57 -3.06
N GLN A 144 6.46 7.54 -2.13
CA GLN A 144 7.59 8.46 -2.00
C GLN A 144 8.88 7.74 -1.61
N ALA A 145 8.82 6.79 -0.66
CA ALA A 145 9.96 5.97 -0.29
C ALA A 145 10.46 5.13 -1.48
N ALA A 146 9.54 4.52 -2.23
CA ALA A 146 9.88 3.81 -3.47
C ALA A 146 10.55 4.73 -4.51
N ALA A 147 10.09 5.98 -4.64
CA ALA A 147 10.72 6.95 -5.54
C ALA A 147 12.13 7.30 -5.09
N ARG A 148 12.37 7.54 -3.80
CA ARG A 148 13.72 7.82 -3.26
C ARG A 148 14.71 6.68 -3.51
N ILE A 149 14.26 5.43 -3.48
CA ILE A 149 15.09 4.25 -3.81
C ILE A 149 15.55 4.25 -5.27
N ILE A 150 14.67 4.65 -6.18
CA ILE A 150 14.90 4.64 -7.64
C ILE A 150 15.72 5.86 -8.05
N GLU A 151 15.21 7.03 -7.71
CA GLU A 151 15.78 8.32 -8.07
C GLU A 151 15.21 9.37 -7.11
N ALA A 152 16.03 9.85 -6.17
CA ALA A 152 15.65 10.83 -5.15
C ALA A 152 15.41 12.26 -5.70
N GLU A 153 14.99 12.37 -6.97
CA GLU A 153 14.67 13.63 -7.62
C GLU A 153 13.38 14.23 -7.00
N PRO A 154 13.40 15.48 -6.49
CA PRO A 154 12.30 16.01 -5.71
C PRO A 154 10.94 16.06 -6.44
N ARG A 155 10.91 16.29 -7.76
CA ARG A 155 9.65 16.32 -8.52
C ARG A 155 9.05 14.92 -8.63
N LEU A 156 9.86 13.89 -8.89
CA LEU A 156 9.45 12.49 -8.93
C LEU A 156 8.94 12.04 -7.57
N VAL A 157 9.66 12.35 -6.48
CA VAL A 157 9.23 11.97 -5.12
C VAL A 157 7.87 12.59 -4.80
N ARG A 158 7.66 13.89 -5.09
CA ARG A 158 6.35 14.53 -4.91
C ARG A 158 5.26 13.88 -5.75
N ALA A 159 5.51 13.67 -7.04
CA ALA A 159 4.54 13.05 -7.95
C ALA A 159 4.18 11.62 -7.52
N ALA A 160 5.17 10.83 -7.10
CA ALA A 160 4.97 9.49 -6.57
C ALA A 160 4.11 9.52 -5.31
N GLY A 161 4.34 10.48 -4.40
CA GLY A 161 3.48 10.71 -3.24
C GLY A 161 2.03 10.98 -3.64
N THR A 162 1.79 11.95 -4.52
CA THR A 162 0.44 12.29 -5.01
C THR A 162 -0.25 11.10 -5.69
N VAL A 163 0.47 10.35 -6.52
CA VAL A 163 -0.03 9.12 -7.16
C VAL A 163 -0.35 8.05 -6.12
N GLY A 164 0.51 7.88 -5.11
CA GLY A 164 0.31 6.94 -4.02
C GLY A 164 -0.91 7.29 -3.17
N THR A 165 -1.14 8.58 -2.90
CA THR A 165 -2.34 9.07 -2.21
C THR A 165 -3.61 8.77 -3.01
N ALA A 166 -3.62 9.04 -4.31
CA ALA A 166 -4.76 8.72 -5.16
C ALA A 166 -5.05 7.22 -5.20
N TYR A 167 -4.01 6.39 -5.34
CA TYR A 167 -4.14 4.94 -5.26
C TYR A 167 -4.66 4.47 -3.90
N GLY A 168 -4.15 5.05 -2.80
CA GLY A 168 -4.58 4.75 -1.44
C GLY A 168 -6.06 5.08 -1.21
N LEU A 169 -6.51 6.26 -1.66
CA LEU A 169 -7.92 6.66 -1.61
C LEU A 169 -8.82 5.62 -2.29
N LEU A 170 -8.47 5.21 -3.51
CA LEU A 170 -9.22 4.18 -4.23
C LEU A 170 -9.12 2.81 -3.55
N GLY A 171 -8.00 2.51 -2.90
CA GLY A 171 -7.85 1.32 -2.05
C GLY A 171 -8.82 1.30 -0.88
N ILE A 172 -9.02 2.44 -0.21
CA ILE A 172 -10.00 2.58 0.87
C ILE A 172 -11.42 2.36 0.34
N LEU A 173 -11.76 2.93 -0.82
CA LEU A 173 -13.07 2.71 -1.46
C LEU A 173 -13.31 1.23 -1.78
N ARG A 174 -12.31 0.52 -2.32
CA ARG A 174 -12.41 -0.92 -2.60
C ARG A 174 -12.57 -1.75 -1.32
N ALA A 175 -11.97 -1.33 -0.21
CA ALA A 175 -12.06 -2.03 1.07
C ALA A 175 -13.39 -1.76 1.81
N LEU A 176 -14.10 -0.68 1.48
CA LEU A 176 -15.30 -0.24 2.19
C LEU A 176 -16.39 -1.32 2.35
N PRO A 177 -16.74 -2.14 1.32
CA PRO A 177 -17.73 -3.21 1.48
C PRO A 177 -17.33 -4.25 2.55
N PHE A 178 -16.02 -4.55 2.65
CA PHE A 178 -15.52 -5.49 3.65
C PHE A 178 -15.58 -4.90 5.07
N VAL A 179 -15.25 -3.62 5.20
CA VAL A 179 -15.32 -2.89 6.48
C VAL A 179 -16.76 -2.81 6.97
N VAL A 180 -17.69 -2.37 6.12
CA VAL A 180 -19.12 -2.29 6.44
C VAL A 180 -19.61 -3.65 6.95
N ARG A 181 -19.32 -4.73 6.22
CA ARG A 181 -19.70 -6.09 6.63
C ARG A 181 -19.18 -6.51 8.01
N ARG A 182 -17.91 -6.19 8.34
CA ARG A 182 -17.36 -6.49 9.68
C ARG A 182 -18.11 -5.72 10.76
N THR A 183 -18.42 -4.45 10.51
CA THR A 183 -19.05 -3.57 11.50
C THR A 183 -20.55 -3.81 11.69
N THR A 184 -21.27 -4.25 10.65
CA THR A 184 -22.72 -4.46 10.70
C THR A 184 -23.13 -5.89 11.05
N GLY A 185 -22.17 -6.80 11.23
CA GLY A 185 -22.46 -8.20 11.57
C GLY A 185 -23.10 -9.01 10.44
N ALA A 186 -23.06 -8.53 9.19
CA ALA A 186 -23.57 -9.22 8.00
C ALA A 186 -22.67 -10.40 7.58
N PHE A 187 -22.45 -11.36 8.49
CA PHE A 187 -21.63 -12.55 8.24
C PHE A 187 -22.40 -13.69 7.56
N ALA A 188 -23.69 -13.50 7.26
CA ALA A 188 -24.62 -14.58 6.95
C ALA A 188 -24.65 -15.09 5.48
N SER A 189 -23.71 -14.73 4.60
CA SER A 189 -23.70 -15.31 3.24
C SER A 189 -22.31 -15.47 2.60
N PRO A 190 -22.11 -16.51 1.77
CA PRO A 190 -20.89 -16.75 1.00
C PRO A 190 -20.64 -15.61 -0.01
N PRO A 191 -19.42 -15.51 -0.61
CA PRO A 191 -18.86 -14.27 -1.20
C PRO A 191 -19.47 -13.83 -2.55
N GLN A 192 -20.75 -14.07 -2.80
CA GLN A 192 -21.32 -13.85 -4.13
C GLN A 192 -21.73 -12.39 -4.38
N ASP A 193 -22.09 -11.62 -3.35
CA ASP A 193 -22.43 -10.19 -3.48
C ASP A 193 -21.81 -9.39 -2.33
N GLY A 194 -21.09 -8.31 -2.63
CA GLY A 194 -20.59 -7.39 -1.60
C GLY A 194 -21.75 -6.83 -0.78
N ALA A 195 -21.54 -6.58 0.52
CA ALA A 195 -22.56 -5.92 1.32
C ALA A 195 -22.94 -4.58 0.67
N PRO A 196 -24.23 -4.29 0.46
CA PRO A 196 -24.67 -3.01 -0.09
C PRO A 196 -24.07 -1.89 0.74
N ILE A 197 -23.49 -0.91 0.07
CA ILE A 197 -22.96 0.25 0.76
C ILE A 197 -24.14 1.09 1.23
N PRO A 198 -24.15 1.53 2.50
CA PRO A 198 -25.19 2.43 2.98
C PRO A 198 -25.30 3.67 2.07
N PRO A 199 -26.50 4.03 1.59
CA PRO A 199 -26.70 5.15 0.66
C PRO A 199 -26.08 6.47 1.12
N GLU A 200 -26.00 6.68 2.44
CA GLU A 200 -25.38 7.84 3.09
C GLU A 200 -23.87 7.97 2.83
N LEU A 201 -23.17 6.89 2.47
CA LEU A 201 -21.74 6.93 2.14
C LEU A 201 -21.49 7.27 0.66
N ARG A 202 -22.50 7.22 -0.20
CA ARG A 202 -22.34 7.49 -1.64
C ARG A 202 -21.71 8.87 -1.93
N PRO A 203 -22.13 9.98 -1.30
CA PRO A 203 -21.49 11.28 -1.53
C PRO A 203 -20.00 11.27 -1.17
N LEU A 204 -19.61 10.57 -0.09
CA LEU A 204 -18.22 10.44 0.32
C LEU A 204 -17.41 9.63 -0.69
N VAL A 205 -17.97 8.52 -1.20
CA VAL A 205 -17.35 7.68 -2.24
C VAL A 205 -17.11 8.48 -3.52
N GLU A 206 -18.13 9.20 -4.00
CA GLU A 206 -18.03 10.02 -5.22
C GLU A 206 -17.02 11.16 -5.05
N THR A 207 -17.04 11.85 -3.91
CA THR A 207 -16.09 12.95 -3.64
C THR A 207 -14.66 12.44 -3.50
N ALA A 208 -14.46 11.28 -2.86
CA ALA A 208 -13.15 10.64 -2.76
C ALA A 208 -12.62 10.17 -4.13
N ALA A 209 -13.49 9.64 -4.99
CA ALA A 209 -13.13 9.26 -6.35
C ALA A 209 -12.77 10.49 -7.21
N ALA A 210 -13.54 11.57 -7.12
CA ALA A 210 -13.23 12.83 -7.79
C ALA A 210 -11.87 13.38 -7.30
N ARG A 211 -11.64 13.37 -5.99
CA ARG A 211 -10.36 13.81 -5.42
C ARG A 211 -9.18 12.97 -5.89
N ALA A 212 -9.34 11.65 -5.99
CA ALA A 212 -8.31 10.77 -6.55
C ALA A 212 -8.01 11.10 -8.03
N GLU A 213 -9.01 11.48 -8.83
CA GLU A 213 -8.80 11.94 -10.21
C GLU A 213 -8.02 13.25 -10.28
N ASP A 214 -8.33 14.22 -9.42
CA ASP A 214 -7.60 15.50 -9.34
C ASP A 214 -6.13 15.27 -9.04
N LEU A 215 -5.83 14.44 -8.04
CA LEU A 215 -4.47 14.05 -7.69
C LEU A 215 -3.74 13.38 -8.86
N LEU A 216 -4.40 12.45 -9.56
CA LEU A 216 -3.84 11.79 -10.74
C LEU A 216 -3.61 12.76 -11.90
N THR A 217 -4.43 13.79 -12.03
CA THR A 217 -4.30 14.82 -13.06
C THR A 217 -3.14 15.76 -12.76
N ALA A 218 -2.97 16.15 -11.49
CA ALA A 218 -1.86 16.97 -11.04
C ALA A 218 -0.49 16.32 -11.31
N SER A 219 -0.41 14.99 -11.29
CA SER A 219 0.83 14.22 -11.50
C SER A 219 1.11 13.83 -12.97
N ARG A 220 0.43 14.42 -13.97
CA ARG A 220 0.43 13.92 -15.36
C ARG A 220 1.68 14.18 -16.22
N HIS A 221 2.71 14.91 -15.78
CA HIS A 221 3.70 15.47 -16.72
C HIS A 221 5.16 15.31 -16.29
N GLY A 222 6.03 15.14 -17.29
CA GLY A 222 7.48 15.39 -17.17
C GLY A 222 8.32 14.27 -16.55
N HIS A 223 7.79 13.06 -16.43
CA HIS A 223 8.50 11.93 -15.85
C HIS A 223 9.05 10.99 -16.93
N GLY A 224 10.36 10.71 -16.90
CA GLY A 224 10.99 9.79 -17.84
C GLY A 224 10.65 8.31 -17.57
N ARG A 225 11.11 7.41 -18.44
CA ARG A 225 10.89 5.95 -18.32
C ARG A 225 11.36 5.36 -16.99
N ARG A 226 12.34 5.97 -16.33
CA ARG A 226 12.85 5.53 -15.02
C ARG A 226 11.81 5.65 -13.89
N ALA A 227 10.81 6.52 -14.06
CA ALA A 227 9.71 6.69 -13.11
C ALA A 227 8.66 5.56 -13.18
N ALA A 228 8.79 4.63 -14.13
CA ALA A 228 7.86 3.52 -14.32
C ALA A 228 7.39 2.82 -13.03
N PRO A 229 8.29 2.44 -12.11
CA PRO A 229 7.91 1.60 -10.97
C PRO A 229 6.91 2.29 -10.05
N VAL A 230 7.06 3.61 -9.86
CA VAL A 230 6.24 4.40 -8.94
C VAL A 230 5.02 5.00 -9.61
N LEU A 231 5.07 5.23 -10.93
CA LEU A 231 3.94 5.78 -11.69
C LEU A 231 2.98 4.70 -12.21
N ILE A 232 3.33 3.41 -12.14
CA ILE A 232 2.40 2.33 -12.51
C ILE A 232 1.12 2.36 -11.66
N GLN A 233 1.21 2.83 -10.42
CA GLN A 233 0.07 3.03 -9.54
C GLN A 233 -0.93 4.05 -10.09
N ALA A 234 -0.48 5.03 -10.88
CA ALA A 234 -1.38 5.97 -11.57
C ALA A 234 -2.24 5.25 -12.62
N LEU A 235 -1.67 4.29 -13.33
CA LEU A 235 -2.39 3.49 -14.32
C LEU A 235 -3.42 2.58 -13.65
N LEU A 236 -3.04 1.94 -12.55
CA LEU A 236 -3.94 1.10 -11.75
C LEU A 236 -5.08 1.93 -11.17
N ALA A 237 -4.77 3.09 -10.60
CA ALA A 237 -5.77 4.01 -10.05
C ALA A 237 -6.73 4.55 -11.11
N ARG A 238 -6.24 4.92 -12.31
CA ARG A 238 -7.11 5.35 -13.43
C ARG A 238 -8.00 4.23 -13.94
N GLN A 239 -7.48 3.00 -13.94
CA GLN A 239 -8.27 1.82 -14.29
C GLN A 239 -9.39 1.61 -13.25
N ASP A 240 -9.08 1.76 -11.96
CA ASP A 240 -10.08 1.67 -10.89
C ASP A 240 -11.15 2.76 -11.01
N LEU A 241 -10.78 4.02 -11.26
CA LEU A 241 -11.73 5.12 -11.52
C LEU A 241 -12.66 4.84 -12.71
N THR A 242 -12.10 4.36 -13.81
CA THR A 242 -12.88 4.03 -15.02
C THR A 242 -13.92 2.96 -14.71
N ARG A 243 -13.54 1.96 -13.91
CA ARG A 243 -14.44 0.88 -13.53
C ARG A 243 -15.48 1.33 -12.51
N LEU A 244 -15.10 2.13 -11.52
CA LEU A 244 -16.03 2.73 -10.56
C LEU A 244 -17.16 3.49 -11.27
N ARG A 245 -16.81 4.33 -12.24
CA ARG A 245 -17.79 5.05 -13.07
C ARG A 245 -18.67 4.12 -13.89
N ARG A 246 -18.06 3.13 -14.55
CA ARG A 246 -18.77 2.17 -15.39
C ARG A 246 -19.83 1.39 -14.61
N TYR A 247 -19.57 1.10 -13.33
CA TYR A 247 -20.47 0.37 -12.44
C TYR A 247 -21.25 1.31 -11.49
N GLY A 248 -21.36 2.60 -11.81
CA GLY A 248 -22.20 3.53 -11.05
C GLY A 248 -21.81 3.70 -9.58
N PHE A 249 -20.52 3.56 -9.26
CA PHE A 249 -19.98 3.58 -7.89
C PHE A 249 -20.52 2.49 -6.96
N ASP A 250 -21.03 1.39 -7.51
CA ASP A 250 -21.41 0.22 -6.74
C ASP A 250 -20.16 -0.57 -6.30
N LEU A 251 -19.58 -0.24 -5.14
CA LEU A 251 -18.37 -0.92 -4.64
C LEU A 251 -18.62 -2.38 -4.26
N ALA A 252 -19.89 -2.82 -4.14
CA ALA A 252 -20.24 -4.21 -3.88
C ALA A 252 -20.09 -5.10 -5.11
N ASP A 253 -19.98 -4.53 -6.32
CA ASP A 253 -19.80 -5.29 -7.56
C ASP A 253 -18.51 -6.12 -7.51
N ALA A 254 -18.65 -7.45 -7.54
CA ALA A 254 -17.54 -8.40 -7.47
C ALA A 254 -16.49 -8.17 -8.58
N ARG A 255 -16.88 -7.56 -9.70
CA ARG A 255 -15.93 -7.20 -10.76
C ARG A 255 -14.94 -6.19 -10.24
N LEU A 256 -15.33 -5.18 -9.46
CA LEU A 256 -14.40 -4.19 -8.88
C LEU A 256 -13.34 -4.80 -7.96
N GLN A 257 -13.63 -5.98 -7.39
CA GLN A 257 -12.73 -6.67 -6.45
C GLN A 257 -11.63 -7.47 -7.15
N SER A 258 -11.79 -7.78 -8.44
CA SER A 258 -10.77 -8.49 -9.23
C SER A 258 -9.96 -7.52 -10.10
N ARG A 259 -8.66 -7.80 -10.23
CA ARG A 259 -7.80 -7.13 -11.22
C ARG A 259 -8.06 -7.76 -12.60
N PRO A 260 -8.28 -6.96 -13.65
CA PRO A 260 -8.40 -7.46 -15.01
C PRO A 260 -7.14 -8.21 -15.47
N PRO A 261 -7.28 -9.29 -16.27
CA PRO A 261 -6.16 -10.14 -16.67
C PRO A 261 -5.13 -9.41 -17.55
N TRP A 262 -5.54 -8.36 -18.28
CA TRP A 262 -4.66 -7.56 -19.13
C TRP A 262 -3.85 -6.48 -18.37
N THR A 263 -4.00 -6.38 -17.04
CA THR A 263 -3.32 -5.34 -16.24
C THR A 263 -1.80 -5.39 -16.43
N LEU A 264 -1.18 -6.58 -16.37
CA LEU A 264 0.25 -6.74 -16.59
C LEU A 264 0.70 -6.27 -17.99
N ALA A 265 -0.03 -6.66 -19.03
CA ALA A 265 0.28 -6.27 -20.41
C ALA A 265 0.21 -4.74 -20.59
N ARG A 266 -0.79 -4.09 -19.97
CA ARG A 266 -0.92 -2.63 -19.96
C ARG A 266 0.23 -1.96 -19.21
N CYS A 267 0.67 -2.52 -18.08
CA CYS A 267 1.82 -2.03 -17.34
C CYS A 267 3.12 -2.10 -18.15
N LEU A 268 3.34 -3.23 -18.83
CA LEU A 268 4.51 -3.43 -19.71
C LEU A 268 4.49 -2.45 -20.89
N LEU A 269 3.33 -2.27 -21.54
CA LEU A 269 3.17 -1.31 -22.63
C LEU A 269 3.41 0.13 -22.16
N ALA A 270 2.87 0.52 -21.01
CA ALA A 270 3.13 1.83 -20.43
C ALA A 270 4.62 2.07 -20.17
N ARG A 271 5.34 1.04 -19.71
CA ARG A 271 6.80 1.07 -19.52
C ARG A 271 7.56 1.31 -20.82
N THR A 272 7.16 0.67 -21.92
CA THR A 272 7.85 0.85 -23.20
C THR A 272 7.60 2.23 -23.81
N ILE A 273 6.37 2.74 -23.72
CA ILE A 273 5.99 4.05 -24.29
C ILE A 273 6.31 5.24 -23.37
N GLY A 274 6.56 5.01 -22.08
CA GLY A 274 6.82 6.06 -21.09
C GLY A 274 5.62 6.94 -20.77
N ARG A 275 4.39 6.38 -20.84
CA ARG A 275 3.14 7.10 -20.55
C ARG A 275 2.43 6.42 -19.38
N TYR A 276 2.18 7.18 -18.32
CA TYR A 276 1.58 6.69 -17.07
C TYR A 276 0.36 7.48 -16.65
#